data_AF-A0A377HSI1-F1
#
_entry.id   AF-A0A377HSI1-F1
#
_cell.length_a   1.000
_cell.length_b   1.000
_cell.length_c   1.000
_cell.angle_alpha   90.00
_cell.angle_beta   90.00
_cell.angle_gamma   90.00
#
_symmetry.space_group_name_H-M   'P 1'
#
loop_
_entity.id
_entity.type
_entity.pdbx_description
1 polymer ?
#
loop_
_entity_poly.entity_id
_entity_poly.type
_entity_poly.pdbx_seq_one_letter_code
_entity_poly.pdbx_strand_id
1 'polypeptide(L)'
;MQNYFSGYRFFGLSGVVYAVLGYVLILDKFRYAKFALPSGFSLMLVVGIALGFASPLIGIYMGNAAHISGLLCGLLFGLWQVKQK
;
A
#
# COMPACT_ATOMS: atom_id res chain seq x y z
N MET A 1 13.83 3.02 3.60
CA MET A 1 13.80 3.47 2.20
C MET A 1 13.76 4.99 2.06
N GLN A 2 12.73 5.70 2.55
CA GLN A 2 12.61 7.17 2.37
C GLN A 2 13.89 7.96 2.69
N ASN A 3 14.55 7.69 3.82
CA ASN A 3 15.81 8.35 4.20
C ASN A 3 16.89 8.29 3.12
N TYR A 4 16.99 7.17 2.40
CA TYR A 4 18.00 6.97 1.36
C TYR A 4 17.71 7.78 0.09
N PHE A 5 16.44 8.05 -0.20
CA PHE A 5 16.01 8.74 -1.43
C PHE A 5 15.77 10.24 -1.25
N SER A 6 15.44 10.71 -0.04
CA SER A 6 15.10 12.12 0.21
C SER A 6 15.62 12.68 1.54
N GLY A 7 16.51 11.96 2.24
CA GLY A 7 17.04 12.36 3.55
C GLY A 7 16.08 12.12 4.72
N TYR A 8 16.55 12.41 5.93
CA TYR A 8 15.90 12.05 7.20
C TYR A 8 14.69 12.94 7.56
N ARG A 9 14.47 14.04 6.83
CA ARG A 9 13.41 15.02 7.09
C ARG A 9 12.07 14.54 6.53
N PHE A 10 11.57 13.44 7.05
CA PHE A 10 10.24 12.91 6.75
C PHE A 10 9.51 12.59 8.05
N PHE A 11 8.18 12.61 8.02
CA PHE A 11 7.32 12.28 9.16
C PHE A 11 6.01 11.68 8.64
N GLY A 12 5.30 10.97 9.52
CA GLY A 12 3.97 10.43 9.23
C GLY A 12 3.94 8.90 9.13
N LEU A 13 2.72 8.37 9.25
CA LEU A 13 2.44 6.93 9.25
C LEU A 13 1.98 6.40 7.89
N SER A 14 1.92 7.24 6.87
CA SER A 14 1.33 6.90 5.58
C SER A 14 2.01 5.73 4.87
N GLY A 15 3.34 5.55 5.03
CA GLY A 15 4.03 4.35 4.56
C GLY A 15 3.52 3.05 5.21
N VAL A 16 3.25 3.08 6.53
CA VAL A 16 2.66 1.94 7.25
C VAL A 16 1.23 1.68 6.78
N VAL A 17 0.45 2.74 6.53
CA VAL A 17 -0.89 2.60 5.96
C VAL A 17 -0.83 1.87 4.62
N TYR A 18 0.08 2.25 3.71
CA TYR A 18 0.27 1.53 2.44
C TYR A 18 0.66 0.05 2.63
N ALA A 19 1.42 -0.28 3.68
CA ALA A 19 1.72 -1.67 4.01
C ALA A 19 0.48 -2.45 4.47
N VAL A 20 -0.33 -1.89 5.36
CA VAL A 20 -1.58 -2.51 5.81
C VAL A 20 -2.52 -2.73 4.64
N LEU A 21 -2.65 -1.72 3.77
CA LEU A 21 -3.50 -1.79 2.58
C LEU A 21 -3.06 -2.89 1.62
N GLY A 22 -1.76 -2.99 1.32
CA GLY A 22 -1.21 -4.06 0.47
C GLY A 22 -1.44 -5.44 1.07
N TYR A 23 -1.23 -5.59 2.38
CA TYR A 23 -1.44 -6.85 3.09
C TYR A 23 -2.91 -7.30 3.06
N VAL A 24 -3.84 -6.41 3.41
CA VAL A 24 -5.28 -6.69 3.38
C VAL A 24 -5.74 -7.04 1.97
N LEU A 25 -5.24 -6.35 0.95
CA LEU A 25 -5.58 -6.63 -0.46
C LEU A 25 -5.21 -8.05 -0.86
N ILE A 26 -4.04 -8.56 -0.44
CA ILE A 26 -3.66 -9.95 -0.72
C ILE A 26 -4.56 -10.93 0.03
N LEU A 27 -4.77 -10.72 1.33
CA LEU A 27 -5.58 -11.62 2.13
C LEU A 27 -7.04 -11.68 1.66
N ASP A 28 -7.60 -10.54 1.23
CA ASP A 28 -8.93 -10.44 0.61
C ASP A 28 -8.98 -11.19 -0.73
N LYS A 29 -7.98 -10.94 -1.61
CA LYS A 29 -7.88 -11.60 -2.93
C LYS A 29 -7.88 -13.12 -2.85
N PHE A 30 -7.17 -13.69 -1.88
CA PHE A 30 -7.10 -15.15 -1.69
C PHE A 30 -8.17 -15.70 -0.74
N ARG A 31 -9.12 -14.87 -0.30
CA ARG A 31 -10.15 -15.24 0.69
C ARG A 31 -9.56 -15.89 1.95
N TYR A 32 -8.34 -15.50 2.30
CA TYR A 32 -7.57 -16.13 3.38
C TYR A 32 -8.16 -15.79 4.75
N ALA A 33 -8.70 -14.58 4.88
CA ALA A 33 -9.40 -14.07 6.05
C ALA A 33 -10.74 -13.46 5.61
N LYS A 34 -11.77 -13.62 6.44
CA LYS A 34 -13.06 -12.96 6.24
C LYS A 34 -12.98 -11.55 6.82
N PHE A 35 -12.61 -10.58 6.00
CA PHE A 35 -12.78 -9.18 6.38
C PHE A 35 -14.20 -8.73 6.03
N ALA A 36 -14.83 -7.97 6.93
CA ALA A 36 -16.08 -7.27 6.64
C ALA A 36 -15.80 -6.00 5.82
N LEU A 37 -15.15 -6.14 4.66
CA LEU A 37 -14.84 -5.01 3.79
C LEU A 37 -16.05 -4.70 2.90
N PRO A 38 -16.37 -3.41 2.70
CA PRO A 38 -17.38 -3.01 1.72
C PRO A 38 -17.06 -3.56 0.33
N SER A 39 -18.10 -3.90 -0.44
CA SER A 39 -17.94 -4.27 -1.84
C SER A 39 -17.22 -3.16 -2.61
N GLY A 40 -16.15 -3.49 -3.32
CA GLY A 40 -15.35 -2.52 -4.07
C GLY A 40 -14.26 -1.82 -3.26
N PHE A 41 -14.06 -2.14 -1.97
CA PHE A 41 -12.95 -1.61 -1.17
C PHE A 41 -11.60 -1.83 -1.85
N SER A 42 -11.31 -3.07 -2.26
CA SER A 42 -10.06 -3.43 -2.96
C SER A 42 -9.89 -2.68 -4.29
N LEU A 43 -10.98 -2.42 -5.02
CA LEU A 43 -10.95 -1.63 -6.25
C LEU A 43 -10.62 -0.16 -5.98
N MET A 44 -11.31 0.45 -5.00
CA MET A 44 -11.06 1.83 -4.60
C MET A 44 -9.64 2.02 -4.08
N LEU A 45 -9.10 1.00 -3.42
CA LEU A 45 -7.71 0.95 -2.98
C LEU A 45 -6.71 1.04 -4.13
N VAL A 46 -6.88 0.18 -5.15
CA VAL A 46 -6.01 0.15 -6.32
C VAL A 46 -6.11 1.48 -7.08
N VAL A 47 -7.33 2.02 -7.25
CA VAL A 47 -7.56 3.31 -7.90
C VAL A 47 -6.90 4.44 -7.11
N GLY A 48 -7.07 4.49 -5.79
CA GLY A 48 -6.47 5.52 -4.94
C GLY A 48 -4.94 5.50 -4.96
N ILE A 49 -4.33 4.31 -4.95
CA ILE A 49 -2.89 4.13 -5.11
C ILE A 49 -2.43 4.66 -6.48
N ALA A 50 -3.10 4.23 -7.56
CA ALA A 50 -2.78 4.66 -8.92
C ALA A 50 -2.86 6.19 -9.07
N LEU A 51 -3.93 6.82 -8.58
CA LEU A 51 -4.11 8.26 -8.59
C LEU A 51 -3.06 8.98 -7.73
N GLY A 52 -2.72 8.44 -6.56
CA GLY A 52 -1.68 8.99 -5.68
C GLY A 52 -0.31 9.05 -6.37
N PHE A 53 0.03 8.03 -7.16
CA PHE A 53 1.29 8.01 -7.93
C PHE A 53 1.21 8.73 -9.27
N ALA A 54 0.01 8.91 -9.85
CA ALA A 54 -0.22 9.72 -11.05
C ALA A 54 -0.38 11.22 -10.75
N SER A 55 -0.60 11.60 -9.49
CA SER A 55 -0.76 12.98 -9.05
C SER A 55 0.37 13.94 -9.47
N PRO A 56 1.64 13.51 -9.69
CA PRO A 56 2.68 14.39 -10.23
C PRO A 56 2.36 14.97 -11.61
N LEU A 57 1.50 14.31 -12.40
CA LEU A 57 1.07 14.79 -13.71
C LEU A 57 0.24 16.09 -13.63
N ILE A 58 -0.34 16.39 -12.46
CA ILE A 58 -1.09 17.62 -12.19
C ILE A 58 -0.37 18.51 -11.17
N GLY A 59 0.93 18.30 -10.95
CA GLY A 59 1.77 19.11 -10.05
C GLY A 59 1.65 18.77 -8.57
N ILE A 60 1.02 17.65 -8.20
CA ILE A 60 0.85 17.21 -6.82
C ILE A 60 1.82 16.04 -6.54
N TYR A 61 2.69 16.15 -5.54
CA TYR A 61 3.71 15.14 -5.25
C TYR A 61 3.41 14.39 -3.95
N MET A 62 2.42 13.50 -3.99
CA MET A 62 2.01 12.70 -2.82
C MET A 62 2.75 11.36 -2.70
N GLY A 63 3.05 10.69 -3.83
CA GLY A 63 3.77 9.42 -3.85
C GLY A 63 5.25 9.57 -3.52
N ASN A 64 5.76 8.79 -2.55
CA ASN A 64 7.17 8.81 -2.18
C ASN A 64 7.69 7.39 -1.91
N ALA A 65 8.98 7.27 -1.61
CA ALA A 65 9.62 5.98 -1.35
C ALA A 65 9.04 5.25 -0.12
N ALA A 66 8.52 5.96 0.89
CA ALA A 66 7.82 5.34 2.03
C ALA A 66 6.52 4.65 1.58
N HIS A 67 5.72 5.30 0.73
CA HIS A 67 4.48 4.72 0.18
C HIS A 67 4.77 3.47 -0.67
N ILE A 68 5.75 3.54 -1.58
CA ILE A 68 6.10 2.40 -2.46
C ILE A 68 6.64 1.23 -1.64
N SER A 69 7.62 1.48 -0.78
CA SER A 69 8.23 0.41 0.02
C SER A 69 7.26 -0.19 1.03
N GLY A 70 6.41 0.62 1.66
CA GLY A 70 5.33 0.16 2.51
C GLY A 70 4.39 -0.80 1.78
N LEU A 71 3.87 -0.38 0.62
CA LEU A 71 2.98 -1.20 -0.20
C LEU A 71 3.61 -2.54 -0.60
N LEU A 72 4.85 -2.52 -1.09
CA LEU A 72 5.59 -3.73 -1.46
C LEU A 72 5.77 -4.67 -0.27
N CYS A 73 6.16 -4.15 0.91
CA CYS A 73 6.25 -4.95 2.12
C CYS A 73 4.91 -5.61 2.47
N GLY A 74 3.81 -4.85 2.42
CA GLY A 74 2.46 -5.36 2.69
C GLY A 74 2.06 -6.50 1.74
N LEU A 75 2.23 -6.28 0.43
CA LEU A 75 1.92 -7.27 -0.60
C LEU A 75 2.75 -8.56 -0.41
N LEU A 76 4.06 -8.43 -0.23
CA LEU A 76 4.95 -9.58 -0.06
C LEU A 76 4.64 -10.36 1.21
N PHE A 77 4.38 -9.67 2.32
CA PHE A 77 4.03 -10.31 3.58
C PHE A 77 2.68 -11.04 3.50
N GLY A 78 1.69 -10.44 2.83
CA GLY A 78 0.41 -11.08 2.57
C GLY A 78 0.57 -12.33 1.72
N LEU A 79 1.38 -12.27 0.66
CA LEU A 79 1.64 -13.41 -0.23
C LEU A 79 2.35 -14.55 0.50
N TRP A 80 3.35 -14.21 1.32
CA TRP A 80 4.04 -15.17 2.17
C TRP A 80 3.07 -15.87 3.14
N GLN A 81 2.19 -15.12 3.79
CA GLN A 81 1.22 -15.68 4.72
C GLN A 81 0.18 -16.58 4.05
N VAL A 82 -0.31 -16.20 2.86
CA VAL A 82 -1.24 -17.05 2.10
C VAL A 82 -0.58 -18.37 1.73
N LYS A 83 0.71 -18.36 1.35
CA LYS A 83 1.48 -19.56 0.99
C LYS A 83 1.74 -20.51 2.16
N GLN A 84 1.64 -20.02 3.40
CA GLN A 84 1.87 -20.82 4.61
C GLN A 84 0.63 -21.65 5.03
N LYS A 85 -0.51 -21.48 4.37
CA LYS A 85 -1.67 -22.40 4.44
C LYS A 85 -1.67 -23.32 3.23
#